data_AF-A0AAE5XHS9-F1
#
_entry.id   AF-A0AAE5XHS9-F1
#
_cell.length_a   1.000
_cell.length_b   1.000
_cell.length_c   1.000
_cell.angle_alpha   90.00
_cell.angle_beta   90.00
_cell.angle_gamma   90.00
#
_symmetry.space_group_name_H-M   'P 1'
#
loop_
_entity.id
_entity.type
_entity.pdbx_description
1 polymer ?
#
loop_
_entity_poly.entity_id
_entity_poly.type
_entity_poly.pdbx_seq_one_letter_code
_entity_poly.pdbx_strand_id
1 'polypeptide(L)'
;MSTVTPSYNPSVNPYESATPTGDPKNASKFDDANMDPFTRIMLLQEERVGLLDGQVKSQSEKMQSINSNIKDYGSTISKVNTEAAKLKKDDSKVTLSEEMVTELKAKGVDVPGKEVTKAQLNSFAEDLKQKRDGFNNDSQMEMIRLQGLINKQQQAYQLMTNIQKKEHDTIMATINKIN
;
A
#
# COMPACT_ATOMS: atom_id res chain seq x y z
N MET A 1 -37.78 7.05 -9.17
CA MET A 1 -36.47 6.64 -9.70
C MET A 1 -35.77 7.88 -10.23
N SER A 2 -34.84 8.43 -9.45
CA SER A 2 -34.04 9.59 -9.85
C SER A 2 -32.59 9.20 -9.69
N THR A 3 -31.92 8.93 -10.80
CA THR A 3 -30.50 8.58 -10.86
C THR A 3 -29.68 9.86 -10.76
N VAL A 4 -29.07 10.09 -9.59
CA VAL A 4 -28.06 11.14 -9.42
C VAL A 4 -26.77 10.62 -10.04
N THR A 5 -26.41 11.15 -11.21
CA THR A 5 -25.09 10.98 -11.81
C THR A 5 -24.08 11.88 -11.08
N PRO A 6 -22.92 11.39 -10.64
CA PRO A 6 -21.87 12.26 -10.11
C PRO A 6 -21.29 13.11 -11.25
N SER A 7 -21.45 14.43 -11.16
CA SER A 7 -20.78 15.39 -12.04
C SER A 7 -19.30 15.45 -11.65
N TYR A 8 -18.43 14.95 -12.53
CA TYR A 8 -16.99 15.17 -12.44
C TYR A 8 -16.68 16.62 -12.83
N ASN A 9 -16.27 17.43 -11.87
CA ASN A 9 -15.81 18.80 -12.07
C ASN A 9 -14.31 18.77 -12.42
N PRO A 10 -13.89 19.09 -13.66
CA PRO A 10 -12.50 18.97 -14.09
C PRO A 10 -11.61 20.17 -13.68
N SER A 11 -12.10 21.08 -12.82
CA SER A 11 -11.37 22.30 -12.45
C SER A 11 -10.71 22.28 -11.07
N VAL A 12 -10.75 21.16 -10.34
CA VAL A 12 -9.95 21.01 -9.11
C VAL A 12 -8.62 20.35 -9.43
N ASN A 13 -7.63 21.20 -9.62
CA ASN A 13 -6.26 20.79 -9.78
C ASN A 13 -5.73 20.20 -8.45
N PRO A 14 -5.33 18.90 -8.38
CA PRO A 14 -4.89 18.28 -7.13
C PRO A 14 -3.49 18.72 -6.66
N TYR A 15 -2.85 19.65 -7.36
CA TYR A 15 -1.57 20.26 -6.97
C TYR A 15 -1.65 21.78 -6.75
N GLU A 16 -2.83 22.35 -6.51
CA GLU A 16 -2.90 23.70 -5.96
C GLU A 16 -2.29 23.71 -4.55
N SER A 17 -1.05 24.18 -4.46
CA SER A 17 -0.44 24.60 -3.21
C SER A 17 -1.34 25.66 -2.61
N ALA A 18 -1.92 25.36 -1.44
CA ALA A 18 -2.47 26.38 -0.59
C ALA A 18 -1.36 27.41 -0.35
N THR A 19 -1.49 28.59 -0.97
CA THR A 19 -0.66 29.72 -0.60
C THR A 19 -0.98 30.02 0.86
N PRO A 20 0.03 30.06 1.76
CA PRO A 20 -0.24 30.38 3.15
C PRO A 20 -0.68 31.84 3.20
N THR A 21 -1.98 32.07 3.33
CA THR A 21 -2.53 33.36 3.76
C THR A 21 -2.30 33.47 5.27
N GLY A 22 -1.03 33.68 5.64
CA GLY A 22 -0.62 33.94 7.00
C GLY A 22 -0.82 35.41 7.34
N ASP A 23 -1.66 35.66 8.34
CA ASP A 23 -1.77 36.94 9.05
C ASP A 23 -0.36 37.38 9.51
N PRO A 24 0.13 38.59 9.17
CA PRO A 24 1.51 39.02 9.46
C PRO A 24 1.82 39.26 10.94
N LYS A 25 0.89 38.93 11.85
CA LYS A 25 1.05 39.07 13.30
C LYS A 25 1.28 37.75 14.04
N ASN A 26 1.43 36.62 13.32
CA ASN A 26 1.87 35.34 13.90
C ASN A 26 3.24 34.89 13.35
N ALA A 27 4.08 35.85 12.97
CA ALA A 27 5.47 35.60 12.62
C ALA A 27 6.33 35.53 13.89
N SER A 28 6.27 34.41 14.62
CA SER A 28 7.41 33.81 15.34
C SER A 28 6.97 32.61 16.18
N LYS A 29 6.95 31.41 15.59
CA LYS A 29 7.33 30.20 16.34
C LYS A 29 8.63 29.57 15.84
N PHE A 30 9.21 30.13 14.78
CA PHE A 30 10.45 29.67 14.19
C PHE A 30 11.28 30.90 13.85
N ASP A 31 12.13 31.29 14.80
CA ASP A 31 13.19 32.27 14.58
C ASP A 31 14.28 31.61 13.71
N ASP A 32 14.02 31.52 12.40
CA ASP A 32 14.81 30.78 11.40
C ASP A 32 16.20 31.39 11.13
N ALA A 33 16.50 32.55 11.74
CA ALA A 33 17.79 33.23 11.63
C ALA A 33 18.82 32.78 12.69
N ASN A 34 18.38 32.14 13.78
CA ASN A 34 19.24 31.76 14.92
C ASN A 34 19.23 30.27 15.27
N MET A 35 18.53 29.41 14.52
CA MET A 35 18.68 27.97 14.70
C MET A 35 20.03 27.51 14.16
N ASP A 36 20.77 26.76 14.98
CA ASP A 36 22.01 26.11 14.56
C ASP A 36 21.75 25.23 13.31
N PRO A 37 22.59 25.33 12.26
CA PRO A 37 22.42 24.55 11.04
C PRO A 37 22.31 23.04 11.26
N PHE A 38 22.97 22.48 12.30
CA PHE A 38 22.81 21.06 12.62
C PHE A 38 21.40 20.78 13.13
N THR A 39 20.83 21.65 13.97
CA THR A 39 19.45 21.46 14.45
C THR A 39 18.43 21.55 13.31
N ARG A 40 18.62 22.44 12.33
CA ARG A 40 17.76 22.50 11.12
C ARG A 40 17.89 21.25 10.27
N ILE A 41 19.11 20.75 10.07
CA ILE A 41 19.35 19.49 9.34
C ILE A 41 18.75 18.31 10.11
N MET A 42 18.86 18.28 11.43
CA MET A 42 18.27 17.22 12.26
C MET A 42 16.76 17.20 12.16
N LEU A 43 16.10 18.36 12.24
CA LEU A 43 14.66 18.47 12.02
C LEU A 43 14.25 17.94 10.65
N LEU A 44 14.96 18.33 9.58
CA LEU A 44 14.69 17.85 8.23
C LEU A 44 14.89 16.33 8.09
N GLN A 45 15.92 15.77 8.71
CA GLN A 45 16.13 14.32 8.68
C GLN A 45 15.08 13.57 9.49
N GLU A 46 14.63 14.11 10.62
CA GLU A 46 13.54 13.56 11.42
C GLU A 46 12.22 13.52 10.62
N GLU A 47 11.87 14.62 9.94
CA GLU A 47 10.72 14.66 9.03
C GLU A 47 10.84 13.64 7.90
N ARG A 48 12.03 13.56 7.27
CA ARG A 48 12.29 12.60 6.19
C ARG A 48 12.14 11.15 6.66
N VAL A 49 12.70 10.83 7.83
CA VAL A 49 12.58 9.51 8.45
C VAL A 49 11.12 9.20 8.73
N GLY A 50 10.36 10.12 9.34
CA GLY A 50 8.93 9.93 9.61
C GLY A 50 8.11 9.66 8.33
N LEU A 51 8.42 10.34 7.23
CA LEU A 51 7.79 10.09 5.93
C LEU A 51 8.16 8.70 5.36
N LEU A 52 9.42 8.30 5.44
CA LEU A 52 9.87 6.97 5.00
C LEU A 52 9.24 5.87 5.84
N ASP A 53 9.13 6.05 7.15
CA ASP A 53 8.47 5.12 8.07
C ASP A 53 6.98 4.95 7.72
N GLY A 54 6.30 6.07 7.44
CA GLY A 54 4.92 6.05 6.97
C GLY A 54 4.74 5.30 5.66
N GLN A 55 5.67 5.48 4.71
CA GLN A 55 5.67 4.75 3.44
C GLN A 55 5.94 3.26 3.63
N VAL A 56 6.94 2.88 4.43
CA VAL A 56 7.24 1.48 4.78
C VAL A 56 6.03 0.82 5.42
N LYS A 57 5.33 1.51 6.33
CA LYS A 57 4.11 1.01 6.97
C LYS A 57 2.99 0.79 5.97
N SER A 58 2.65 1.79 5.16
CA SER A 58 1.59 1.70 4.15
C SER A 58 1.87 0.58 3.14
N GLN A 59 3.12 0.46 2.70
CA GLN A 59 3.58 -0.60 1.81
C GLN A 59 3.47 -1.99 2.45
N SER A 60 3.79 -2.10 3.74
CA SER A 60 3.65 -3.36 4.49
C SER A 60 2.19 -3.77 4.62
N GLU A 61 1.28 -2.84 4.93
CA GLU A 61 -0.17 -3.09 4.99
C GLU A 61 -0.71 -3.54 3.63
N LYS A 62 -0.28 -2.90 2.54
CA LYS A 62 -0.64 -3.31 1.18
C LYS A 62 -0.12 -4.72 0.86
N MET A 63 1.12 -5.05 1.22
CA MET A 63 1.66 -6.40 1.05
C MET A 63 0.88 -7.46 1.87
N GLN A 64 0.46 -7.13 3.09
CA GLN A 64 -0.39 -8.01 3.90
C GLN A 64 -1.77 -8.24 3.26
N SER A 65 -2.38 -7.19 2.73
CA SER A 65 -3.65 -7.27 2.00
C SER A 65 -3.52 -8.14 0.74
N ILE A 66 -2.47 -7.93 -0.06
CA ILE A 66 -2.17 -8.76 -1.24
C ILE A 66 -2.00 -10.23 -0.84
N ASN A 67 -1.22 -10.54 0.20
CA ASN A 67 -1.03 -11.91 0.67
C ASN A 67 -2.34 -12.55 1.17
N SER A 68 -3.22 -11.78 1.79
CA SER A 68 -4.56 -12.22 2.20
C SER A 68 -5.42 -12.54 0.97
N ASN A 69 -5.42 -11.68 -0.04
CA ASN A 69 -6.13 -11.93 -1.31
C ASN A 69 -5.60 -13.18 -2.00
N ILE A 70 -4.28 -13.40 -2.07
CA ILE A 70 -3.69 -14.61 -2.66
C ILE A 70 -4.21 -15.87 -1.96
N LYS A 71 -4.25 -15.85 -0.62
CA LYS A 71 -4.78 -16.97 0.18
C LYS A 71 -6.26 -17.19 -0.08
N ASP A 72 -7.06 -16.13 -0.08
CA ASP A 72 -8.51 -16.21 -0.25
C ASP A 72 -8.87 -16.69 -1.66
N TYR A 73 -8.21 -16.20 -2.70
CA TYR A 73 -8.37 -16.71 -4.06
C TYR A 73 -7.93 -18.16 -4.16
N GLY A 74 -6.82 -18.55 -3.55
CA GLY A 74 -6.38 -19.94 -3.48
C GLY A 74 -7.42 -20.86 -2.83
N SER A 75 -8.04 -20.44 -1.73
CA SER A 75 -9.11 -21.17 -1.05
C SER A 75 -10.33 -21.34 -1.96
N THR A 76 -10.82 -20.26 -2.58
CA THR A 76 -11.98 -20.34 -3.48
C THR A 76 -11.67 -21.20 -4.72
N ILE A 77 -10.48 -21.11 -5.32
CA ILE A 77 -10.05 -21.99 -6.42
C ILE A 77 -10.11 -23.46 -5.98
N SER A 78 -9.62 -23.78 -4.77
CA SER A 78 -9.69 -25.14 -4.24
C SER A 78 -11.14 -25.61 -4.10
N LYS A 79 -12.02 -24.78 -3.53
CA LYS A 79 -13.46 -25.11 -3.39
C LYS A 79 -14.08 -25.38 -4.77
N VAL A 80 -13.86 -24.48 -5.74
CA VAL A 80 -14.37 -24.61 -7.12
C VAL A 80 -13.87 -25.89 -7.79
N ASN A 81 -12.58 -26.21 -7.65
CA ASN A 81 -12.00 -27.44 -8.20
C ASN A 81 -12.55 -28.70 -7.53
N THR A 82 -12.79 -28.67 -6.22
CA THR A 82 -13.43 -29.80 -5.52
C THR A 82 -14.85 -30.04 -6.03
N GLU A 83 -15.63 -28.99 -6.26
CA GLU A 83 -16.96 -29.13 -6.86
C GLU A 83 -16.90 -29.60 -8.32
N ALA A 84 -15.94 -29.10 -9.11
CA ALA A 84 -15.72 -29.55 -10.49
C ALA A 84 -15.29 -31.02 -10.58
N ALA A 85 -14.52 -31.51 -9.59
CA ALA A 85 -14.07 -32.89 -9.51
C ALA A 85 -15.20 -33.89 -9.22
N LYS A 86 -16.28 -33.45 -8.55
CA LYS A 86 -17.49 -34.27 -8.33
C LYS A 86 -18.26 -34.54 -9.62
N LEU A 87 -18.02 -33.76 -10.67
CA LEU A 87 -18.73 -33.85 -11.94
C LEU A 87 -17.93 -34.72 -12.94
N LYS A 88 -18.55 -35.79 -13.45
CA LYS A 88 -17.90 -36.75 -14.35
C LYS A 88 -17.89 -36.31 -15.83
N LYS A 89 -18.87 -35.51 -16.26
CA LYS A 89 -18.99 -34.98 -17.63
C LYS A 89 -19.10 -33.46 -17.61
N ASP A 90 -18.67 -32.82 -18.68
CA ASP A 90 -18.59 -31.35 -18.76
C ASP A 90 -19.96 -30.65 -18.66
N ASP A 91 -21.03 -31.29 -19.15
CA ASP A 91 -22.41 -30.79 -19.05
C ASP A 91 -23.10 -31.10 -17.70
N SER A 92 -22.43 -31.83 -16.81
CA SER A 92 -23.00 -32.14 -15.50
C SER A 92 -23.09 -30.85 -14.70
N LYS A 93 -24.26 -30.58 -14.13
CA LYS A 93 -24.50 -29.37 -13.33
C LYS A 93 -24.31 -29.66 -11.85
N VAL A 94 -23.72 -28.72 -11.13
CA VAL A 94 -23.74 -28.68 -9.66
C VAL A 94 -24.46 -27.43 -9.20
N THR A 95 -25.20 -27.54 -8.10
CA THR A 95 -25.72 -26.37 -7.40
C THR A 95 -24.63 -25.84 -6.47
N LEU A 96 -24.08 -24.67 -6.78
CA LEU A 96 -23.15 -23.98 -5.88
C LEU A 96 -23.88 -23.50 -4.63
N SER A 97 -23.20 -23.54 -3.48
CA SER A 97 -23.73 -22.91 -2.26
C SER A 97 -23.88 -21.40 -2.46
N GLU A 98 -24.85 -20.80 -1.76
CA GLU A 98 -25.09 -19.34 -1.82
C GLU A 98 -23.84 -18.52 -1.45
N GLU A 99 -23.05 -19.04 -0.53
CA GLU A 99 -21.77 -18.48 -0.10
C GLU A 99 -20.75 -18.48 -1.25
N MET A 100 -20.61 -19.57 -1.99
CA MET A 100 -19.66 -19.66 -3.12
C MET A 100 -20.08 -18.76 -4.28
N VAL A 101 -21.39 -18.65 -4.58
CA VAL A 101 -21.87 -17.73 -5.61
C VAL A 101 -21.59 -16.27 -5.23
N THR A 102 -21.73 -15.92 -3.95
CA THR A 102 -21.43 -14.59 -3.44
C THR A 102 -19.93 -14.31 -3.47
N GLU A 103 -19.09 -15.26 -3.04
CA GLU A 103 -17.62 -15.16 -3.12
C GLU A 103 -17.14 -15.02 -4.58
N LEU A 104 -17.71 -15.78 -5.51
CA LEU A 104 -17.36 -15.73 -6.94
C LEU A 104 -17.73 -14.39 -7.57
N LYS A 105 -18.95 -13.90 -7.30
CA LYS A 105 -19.40 -12.58 -7.78
C LYS A 105 -18.58 -11.45 -7.18
N ALA A 106 -18.28 -11.49 -5.88
CA ALA A 106 -17.42 -10.52 -5.21
C ALA A 106 -16.00 -10.49 -5.79
N LYS A 107 -15.49 -11.65 -6.24
CA LYS A 107 -14.20 -11.78 -6.93
C LYS A 107 -14.28 -11.51 -8.43
N GLY A 108 -15.43 -11.02 -8.92
CA GLY A 108 -15.64 -10.57 -10.30
C GLY A 108 -15.76 -11.72 -11.32
N VAL A 109 -16.26 -12.88 -10.90
CA VAL A 109 -16.63 -13.99 -11.76
C VAL A 109 -18.15 -13.93 -11.98
N ASP A 110 -18.59 -13.85 -13.24
CA ASP A 110 -20.02 -13.84 -13.56
C ASP A 110 -20.58 -15.26 -13.51
N VAL A 111 -21.44 -15.51 -12.52
CA VAL A 111 -22.06 -16.82 -12.31
C VAL A 111 -23.48 -16.77 -12.90
N PRO A 112 -23.76 -17.47 -14.02
CA PRO A 112 -25.04 -17.37 -14.74
C PRO A 112 -26.21 -18.07 -14.02
N GLY A 113 -26.04 -18.53 -12.79
CA GLY A 113 -27.07 -19.16 -11.96
C GLY A 113 -26.49 -19.93 -10.77
N LYS A 114 -27.36 -20.51 -9.94
CA LYS A 114 -26.91 -21.46 -8.90
C LYS A 114 -26.47 -22.80 -9.49
N GLU A 115 -27.07 -23.20 -10.61
CA GLU A 115 -26.64 -24.36 -11.38
C GLU A 115 -25.52 -23.96 -12.35
N VAL A 116 -24.36 -24.55 -12.18
CA VAL A 116 -23.20 -24.32 -13.05
C VAL A 116 -22.68 -25.63 -13.57
N THR A 117 -22.26 -25.65 -14.83
CA THR A 117 -21.65 -26.83 -15.46
C THR A 117 -20.19 -26.96 -15.04
N LYS A 118 -19.62 -28.15 -15.21
CA LYS A 118 -18.18 -28.36 -14.98
C LYS A 118 -17.32 -27.47 -15.88
N ALA A 119 -17.75 -27.23 -17.12
CA ALA A 119 -17.08 -26.29 -18.03
C ALA A 119 -17.05 -24.87 -17.45
N GLN A 120 -18.16 -24.40 -16.86
CA GLN A 120 -18.25 -23.09 -16.21
C GLN A 120 -17.40 -23.02 -14.93
N LEU A 121 -17.37 -24.09 -14.13
CA LEU A 121 -16.49 -24.15 -12.96
C LEU A 121 -15.01 -24.08 -13.34
N ASN A 122 -14.61 -24.76 -14.42
CA ASN A 122 -13.25 -24.70 -14.92
C ASN A 122 -12.91 -23.29 -15.43
N SER A 123 -13.82 -22.60 -16.13
CA SER A 123 -13.59 -21.21 -16.53
C SER A 123 -13.49 -20.28 -15.32
N PHE A 124 -14.32 -20.46 -14.30
CA PHE A 124 -14.24 -19.68 -13.06
C PHE A 124 -12.93 -19.91 -12.31
N ALA A 125 -12.47 -21.16 -12.25
CA ALA A 125 -11.18 -21.50 -11.66
C ALA A 125 -10.03 -20.83 -12.42
N GLU A 126 -10.09 -20.79 -13.75
CA GLU A 126 -9.10 -20.12 -14.59
C GLU A 126 -9.12 -18.60 -14.40
N ASP A 127 -10.29 -17.96 -14.37
CA ASP A 127 -10.43 -16.52 -14.12
C ASP A 127 -9.89 -16.12 -12.73
N LEU A 128 -10.22 -16.91 -11.71
CA LEU A 128 -9.70 -16.72 -10.36
C LEU A 128 -8.18 -16.93 -10.30
N LYS A 129 -7.66 -17.89 -11.05
CA LYS A 129 -6.22 -18.15 -11.14
C LYS A 129 -5.51 -16.99 -11.82
N GLN A 130 -6.03 -16.47 -12.92
CA GLN A 130 -5.47 -15.28 -13.59
C GLN A 130 -5.41 -14.07 -12.65
N LYS A 131 -6.49 -13.81 -11.89
CA LYS A 131 -6.51 -12.73 -10.89
C LYS A 131 -5.53 -12.97 -9.74
N ARG A 132 -5.46 -14.19 -9.22
CA ARG A 132 -4.49 -14.58 -8.19
C ARG A 132 -3.05 -14.40 -8.68
N ASP A 133 -2.78 -14.77 -9.93
CA ASP A 133 -1.46 -14.64 -10.53
C ASP A 133 -1.11 -13.14 -10.70
N GLY A 134 -2.08 -12.30 -11.02
CA GLY A 134 -1.97 -10.83 -10.95
C GLY A 134 -1.55 -10.33 -9.55
N PHE A 135 -2.25 -10.75 -8.50
CA PHE A 135 -1.89 -10.42 -7.12
C PHE A 135 -0.51 -10.95 -6.71
N ASN A 136 -0.12 -12.13 -7.20
CA ASN A 136 1.21 -12.70 -6.93
C ASN A 136 2.31 -11.84 -7.57
N ASN A 137 2.10 -11.35 -8.78
CA ASN A 137 3.01 -10.41 -9.44
C ASN A 137 3.07 -9.07 -8.69
N ASP A 138 1.93 -8.56 -8.25
CA ASP A 138 1.86 -7.36 -7.41
C ASP A 138 2.62 -7.54 -6.09
N SER A 139 2.51 -8.69 -5.43
CA SER A 139 3.23 -9.02 -4.19
C SER A 139 4.75 -8.98 -4.41
N GLN A 140 5.24 -9.55 -5.52
CA GLN A 140 6.67 -9.52 -5.85
C GLN A 140 7.17 -8.09 -6.09
N MET A 141 6.41 -7.28 -6.83
CA MET A 141 6.75 -5.87 -7.04
C MET A 141 6.72 -5.07 -5.73
N GLU A 142 5.72 -5.33 -4.89
CA GLU A 142 5.53 -4.68 -3.61
C GLU A 142 6.67 -5.01 -2.64
N MET A 143 7.15 -6.25 -2.66
CA MET A 143 8.31 -6.69 -1.89
C MET A 143 9.60 -5.97 -2.33
N ILE A 144 9.83 -5.83 -3.65
CA ILE A 144 10.99 -5.08 -4.16
C ILE A 144 10.91 -3.61 -3.73
N ARG A 145 9.73 -3.00 -3.86
CA ARG A 145 9.49 -1.62 -3.40
C ARG A 145 9.70 -1.48 -1.90
N LEU A 146 9.19 -2.41 -1.10
CA LEU A 146 9.36 -2.43 0.35
C LEU A 146 10.83 -2.54 0.74
N GLN A 147 11.58 -3.45 0.10
CA GLN A 147 13.03 -3.56 0.29
C GLN A 147 13.75 -2.25 -0.05
N GLY A 148 13.36 -1.60 -1.15
CA GLY A 148 13.89 -0.30 -1.54
C GLY A 148 13.59 0.80 -0.53
N LEU A 149 12.38 0.84 0.03
CA LEU A 149 11.98 1.79 1.07
C LEU A 149 12.72 1.54 2.38
N ILE A 150 12.83 0.28 2.81
CA ILE A 150 13.60 -0.12 4.01
C ILE A 150 15.07 0.28 3.85
N ASN A 151 15.68 0.04 2.68
CA ASN A 151 17.05 0.45 2.43
C ASN A 151 17.21 1.99 2.51
N LYS A 152 16.27 2.76 1.97
CA LYS A 152 16.29 4.24 2.05
C LYS A 152 16.10 4.73 3.48
N GLN A 153 15.20 4.10 4.23
CA GLN A 153 14.95 4.37 5.65
C GLN A 153 16.23 4.11 6.47
N GLN A 154 16.88 2.96 6.27
CA GLN A 154 18.16 2.64 6.92
C GLN A 154 19.27 3.65 6.58
N GLN A 155 19.38 4.06 5.32
CA GLN A 155 20.33 5.10 4.91
C GLN A 155 20.06 6.45 5.59
N ALA A 156 18.78 6.83 5.74
CA ALA A 156 18.39 8.04 6.45
C ALA A 156 18.77 7.96 7.95
N TYR A 157 18.54 6.83 8.61
CA TYR A 157 18.97 6.62 10.00
C TYR A 157 20.50 6.65 10.17
N GLN A 158 21.25 6.06 9.23
CA GLN A 158 22.71 6.13 9.24
C GLN A 158 23.21 7.57 9.06
N LEU A 159 22.61 8.32 8.14
CA LEU A 159 22.92 9.74 7.96
C LEU A 159 22.62 10.54 9.23
N MET A 160 21.47 10.31 9.88
CA MET A 160 21.10 10.96 11.12
C MET A 160 22.12 10.67 12.23
N THR A 161 22.50 9.40 12.40
CA THR A 161 23.53 8.99 13.35
C THR A 161 24.87 9.66 13.06
N ASN A 162 25.25 9.76 11.78
CA ASN A 162 26.52 10.38 11.38
C ASN A 162 26.51 11.89 11.63
N ILE A 163 25.38 12.57 11.44
CA ILE A 163 25.24 14.00 11.74
C ILE A 163 25.31 14.23 13.25
N GLN A 164 24.58 13.45 14.05
CA GLN A 164 24.63 13.53 15.52
C GLN A 164 26.05 13.31 16.06
N LYS A 165 26.79 12.35 15.51
CA LYS A 165 28.21 12.14 15.85
C LYS A 165 29.06 13.36 15.51
N LYS A 166 28.92 13.90 14.29
CA LYS A 166 29.67 15.10 13.87
C LYS A 166 29.32 16.33 14.70
N GLU A 167 28.06 16.50 15.09
CA GLU A 167 27.61 17.57 15.99
C GLU A 167 28.27 17.43 17.36
N HIS A 168 28.18 16.24 17.96
CA HIS A 168 28.82 15.94 19.25
C HIS A 168 30.34 16.19 19.20
N ASP A 169 31.03 15.68 18.19
CA ASP A 169 32.47 15.85 18.04
C ASP A 169 32.85 17.33 17.85
N THR A 170 32.01 18.11 17.15
CA THR A 170 32.20 19.56 16.96
C THR A 170 32.00 20.33 18.27
N ILE A 171 31.00 19.95 19.07
CA ILE A 171 30.76 20.52 20.40
C ILE A 171 31.97 20.23 21.30
N MET A 172 32.44 18.98 21.34
CA MET A 172 33.60 18.59 22.13
C MET A 172 34.89 19.31 21.70
N ALA A 173 35.10 19.46 20.39
CA ALA A 173 36.23 20.22 19.87
C ALA A 173 36.17 21.71 20.25
N THR A 174 34.96 22.30 20.29
CA THR A 174 34.76 23.69 20.73
C THR A 174 35.05 23.83 22.23
N ILE A 175 34.53 22.92 23.06
CA ILE A 175 34.79 22.90 24.51
C ILE A 175 36.30 22.79 24.79
N ASN A 176 36.99 21.87 24.12
CA ASN A 176 38.43 21.67 24.29
C ASN A 176 39.29 22.84 23.81
N LYS A 177 38.77 23.72 22.94
CA LYS A 177 39.46 24.94 22.50
C LYS A 177 39.26 26.13 23.44
N ILE A 178 38.26 26.08 24.31
CA ILE A 178 37.91 27.16 25.25
C ILE A 178 38.58 26.93 26.63
N ASN A 179 38.85 25.67 26.99
CA ASN A 179 39.68 25.30 28.14
C ASN A 179 41.18 25.35 27.82
#